data_AF-A0AAP5HE02-F1
#
_entry.id   AF-A0AAP5HE02-F1
#
_cell.length_a   1.000
_cell.length_b   1.000
_cell.length_c   1.000
_cell.angle_alpha   90.00
_cell.angle_beta   90.00
_cell.angle_gamma   90.00
#
_symmetry.space_group_name_H-M   'P 1'
#
loop_
_entity.id
_entity.type
_entity.pdbx_description
1 polymer ?
#
loop_
_entity_poly.entity_id
_entity_poly.type
_entity_poly.pdbx_seq_one_letter_code
_entity_poly.pdbx_strand_id
1 'polypeptide(L)'
;MTDSRNDSAEEILLAFAVEQEHDNATLDRYLRLYPHLSGELIDLSLDLRLQRATGETTTPADEAWVEASLAAFRATSPLQASAAVIDPFANVSPQELVSLRRALDVPSGVIQGFSSRLVDIASVPAWFVDGLARGLGSTVDDLRRFMAAPPRLAPGVSYKADDAPSAEQEKITFEDLLQQCKVPDERRQQLLASRE
;
A
#
# COMPACT_ATOMS: atom_id res chain seq x y z
N MET A 1 -35.87 5.90 12.69
CA MET A 1 -35.40 5.94 14.09
C MET A 1 -34.15 5.08 14.17
N THR A 2 -33.07 5.65 13.66
CA THR A 2 -31.69 5.17 13.54
C THR A 2 -30.91 6.48 13.76
N ASP A 3 -29.92 6.64 14.63
CA ASP A 3 -28.84 5.71 14.91
C ASP A 3 -28.08 6.13 16.19
N SER A 4 -28.76 6.31 17.33
CA SER A 4 -28.11 6.78 18.57
C SER A 4 -26.98 5.88 19.09
N ARG A 5 -26.82 4.67 18.53
CA ARG A 5 -25.77 3.73 18.89
C ARG A 5 -24.50 3.93 18.04
N ASN A 6 -24.64 4.45 16.81
CA ASN A 6 -23.51 4.73 15.93
C ASN A 6 -22.88 6.11 16.23
N ASP A 7 -23.71 7.10 16.59
CA ASP A 7 -23.23 8.40 17.09
C ASP A 7 -22.30 8.25 18.31
N SER A 8 -22.65 7.35 19.25
CA SER A 8 -21.81 7.10 20.42
C SER A 8 -20.50 6.38 20.08
N ALA A 9 -20.47 5.52 19.06
CA ALA A 9 -19.26 4.82 18.65
C ALA A 9 -18.25 5.77 17.98
N GLU A 10 -18.73 6.62 17.08
CA GLU A 10 -17.90 7.66 16.44
C GLU A 10 -17.36 8.66 17.46
N GLU A 11 -18.16 9.07 18.45
CA GLU A 11 -17.72 9.97 19.52
C GLU A 11 -16.61 9.34 20.38
N ILE A 12 -16.68 8.04 20.67
CA ILE A 12 -15.65 7.31 21.42
C ILE A 12 -14.36 7.17 20.61
N LEU A 13 -14.47 6.85 19.32
CA LEU A 13 -13.30 6.76 18.43
C LEU A 13 -12.63 8.12 18.25
N LEU A 14 -13.41 9.19 18.14
CA LEU A 14 -12.90 10.55 18.08
C LEU A 14 -12.22 10.95 19.40
N ALA A 15 -12.81 10.60 20.55
CA ALA A 15 -12.21 10.83 21.86
C ALA A 15 -10.86 10.11 22.00
N PHE A 16 -10.75 8.87 21.52
CA PHE A 16 -9.49 8.14 21.48
C PHE A 16 -8.45 8.80 20.55
N ALA A 17 -8.87 9.29 19.38
CA ALA A 17 -7.98 9.93 18.41
C ALA A 17 -7.32 11.23 18.94
N VAL A 18 -8.01 11.97 19.82
CA VAL A 18 -7.49 13.23 20.40
C VAL A 18 -6.69 13.06 21.70
N GLU A 19 -6.56 11.83 22.23
CA GLU A 19 -5.69 11.54 23.38
C GLU A 19 -4.23 11.91 23.06
N GLN A 20 -3.49 12.38 24.06
CA GLN A 20 -2.10 12.84 23.84
C GLN A 20 -1.12 11.68 23.59
N GLU A 21 -1.38 10.53 24.21
CA GLU A 21 -0.57 9.33 24.11
C GLU A 21 -1.42 8.14 23.65
N HIS A 22 -1.15 7.62 22.45
CA HIS A 22 -1.80 6.42 21.87
C HIS A 22 -1.02 5.14 22.17
N ASP A 23 -0.46 5.06 23.37
CA ASP A 23 0.33 3.91 23.81
C ASP A 23 -0.55 2.70 24.15
N ASN A 24 0.08 1.58 24.51
CA ASN A 24 -0.65 0.36 24.82
C ASN A 24 -1.55 0.51 26.06
N ALA A 25 -1.17 1.39 27.01
CA ALA A 25 -1.96 1.65 28.22
C ALA A 25 -3.25 2.41 27.91
N THR A 26 -3.20 3.42 27.04
CA THR A 26 -4.40 4.15 26.59
C THR A 26 -5.32 3.25 25.78
N LEU A 27 -4.79 2.43 24.86
CA LEU A 27 -5.59 1.47 24.10
C LEU A 27 -6.29 0.46 25.01
N ASP A 28 -5.55 -0.15 25.95
CA ASP A 28 -6.10 -1.16 26.87
C ASP A 28 -7.22 -0.62 27.77
N ARG A 29 -7.13 0.66 28.18
CA ARG A 29 -8.21 1.35 28.90
C ARG A 29 -9.48 1.46 28.05
N TYR A 30 -9.37 1.86 26.79
CA TYR A 30 -10.54 1.99 25.90
C TYR A 30 -11.11 0.62 25.52
N LEU A 31 -10.29 -0.41 25.35
CA LEU A 31 -10.75 -1.79 25.12
C LEU A 31 -11.54 -2.36 26.30
N ARG A 32 -11.15 -2.02 27.54
CA ARG A 32 -11.88 -2.41 28.74
C ARG A 32 -13.22 -1.69 28.91
N LEU A 33 -13.29 -0.43 28.52
CA LEU A 33 -14.52 0.38 28.62
C LEU A 33 -15.49 0.10 27.47
N TYR A 34 -14.97 -0.19 26.28
CA TYR A 34 -15.75 -0.35 25.05
C TYR A 34 -15.37 -1.62 24.28
N PRO A 35 -15.63 -2.82 24.86
CA PRO A 35 -15.25 -4.08 24.23
C PRO A 35 -15.96 -4.34 22.90
N HIS A 36 -17.08 -3.67 22.64
CA HIS A 36 -17.80 -3.76 21.37
C HIS A 36 -17.10 -3.01 20.22
N LEU A 37 -16.20 -2.07 20.51
CA LEU A 37 -15.41 -1.31 19.52
C LEU A 37 -13.97 -1.81 19.42
N SER A 38 -13.69 -3.02 19.91
CA SER A 38 -12.32 -3.52 20.02
C SER A 38 -11.55 -3.48 18.70
N GLY A 39 -12.19 -3.91 17.61
CA GLY A 39 -11.57 -3.90 16.28
C GLY A 39 -11.23 -2.48 15.83
N GLU A 40 -12.20 -1.58 15.90
CA GLU A 40 -12.05 -0.20 15.44
C GLU A 40 -11.02 0.58 16.25
N LEU A 41 -10.94 0.35 17.57
CA LEU A 41 -9.93 0.96 18.43
C LEU A 41 -8.52 0.43 18.17
N ILE A 42 -8.38 -0.87 17.88
CA ILE A 42 -7.08 -1.47 17.53
C ILE A 42 -6.59 -0.93 16.18
N ASP A 43 -7.48 -0.89 15.19
CA ASP A 43 -7.17 -0.39 13.84
C ASP A 43 -6.77 1.09 13.89
N LEU A 44 -7.55 1.93 14.58
CA LEU A 44 -7.27 3.35 14.76
C LEU A 44 -5.95 3.58 15.53
N SER A 45 -5.66 2.79 16.56
CA SER A 45 -4.40 2.87 17.31
C SER A 45 -3.18 2.53 16.45
N LEU A 46 -3.31 1.57 15.54
CA LEU A 46 -2.23 1.21 14.61
C LEU A 46 -1.99 2.33 13.60
N ASP A 47 -3.07 2.89 13.05
CA ASP A 47 -3.02 3.99 12.09
C ASP A 47 -2.34 5.24 12.69
N LEU A 48 -2.75 5.66 13.88
CA LEU A 48 -2.15 6.81 14.57
C LEU A 48 -0.66 6.59 14.91
N ARG A 49 -0.27 5.35 15.26
CA ARG A 49 1.14 5.01 15.50
C ARG A 49 1.96 5.03 14.22
N LEU A 50 1.41 4.58 13.10
CA LEU A 50 2.05 4.68 11.78
C LEU A 50 2.24 6.15 11.38
N GLN A 51 1.18 6.97 11.52
CA GLN A 51 1.26 8.40 11.23
C GLN A 51 2.35 9.11 12.05
N ARG A 52 2.47 8.80 13.36
CA ARG A 52 3.52 9.35 14.23
C ARG A 52 4.92 8.87 13.81
N ALA A 53 5.08 7.59 13.51
CA ALA A 53 6.35 7.03 13.02
C ALA A 53 6.79 7.64 11.67
N THR A 54 5.83 8.06 10.84
CA THR A 54 6.09 8.78 9.58
C THR A 54 6.18 10.31 9.75
N GLY A 55 5.75 10.85 10.88
CA GLY A 55 5.63 12.29 11.14
C GLY A 55 6.89 12.97 11.65
N GLU A 56 7.92 12.21 12.05
CA GLU A 56 9.16 12.76 12.65
C GLU A 56 10.31 12.94 11.63
N THR A 57 10.08 12.84 10.32
CA THR A 57 11.11 13.09 9.27
C THR A 57 10.91 14.37 8.47
N THR A 58 10.10 15.32 8.94
CA THR A 58 10.12 16.68 8.37
C THR A 58 10.78 17.65 9.34
N THR A 59 12.11 17.57 9.46
CA THR A 59 12.90 18.73 9.87
C THR A 59 12.90 19.74 8.71
N PRO A 60 12.47 21.00 8.90
CA PRO A 60 12.43 22.02 7.84
C PRO A 60 13.82 22.63 7.55
N ALA A 61 14.87 21.83 7.73
CA ALA A 61 16.22 22.14 7.28
C ALA A 61 16.57 21.09 6.25
N ASP A 62 16.95 21.56 5.07
CA ASP A 62 17.38 20.78 3.91
C ASP A 62 16.32 20.36 2.88
N GLU A 63 15.14 20.99 2.79
CA GLU A 63 14.37 20.93 1.53
C GLU A 63 15.21 21.45 0.35
N ALA A 64 15.99 22.52 0.56
CA ALA A 64 16.87 23.07 -0.47
C ALA A 64 18.09 22.20 -0.76
N TRP A 65 18.66 21.50 0.23
CA TRP A 65 19.81 20.63 0.03
C TRP A 65 19.41 19.25 -0.50
N VAL A 66 18.24 18.74 -0.09
CA VAL A 66 17.61 17.55 -0.68
C VAL A 66 17.18 17.85 -2.10
N GLU A 67 16.53 18.97 -2.38
CA GLU A 67 16.17 19.35 -3.76
C GLU A 67 17.42 19.62 -4.60
N ALA A 68 18.47 20.26 -4.07
CA ALA A 68 19.72 20.47 -4.81
C ALA A 68 20.47 19.15 -5.06
N SER A 69 20.50 18.24 -4.09
CA SER A 69 21.11 16.91 -4.25
C SER A 69 20.29 16.03 -5.19
N LEU A 70 18.96 16.11 -5.13
CA LEU A 70 18.03 15.45 -6.03
C LEU A 70 18.12 16.03 -7.44
N ALA A 71 18.28 17.35 -7.58
CA ALA A 71 18.48 18.03 -8.86
C ALA A 71 19.85 17.69 -9.47
N ALA A 72 20.92 17.62 -8.67
CA ALA A 72 22.24 17.18 -9.12
C ALA A 72 22.24 15.70 -9.54
N PHE A 73 21.50 14.85 -8.83
CA PHE A 73 21.28 13.45 -9.18
C PHE A 73 20.45 13.31 -10.47
N ARG A 74 19.38 14.11 -10.62
CA ARG A 74 18.58 14.19 -11.85
C ARG A 74 19.38 14.75 -13.03
N ALA A 75 20.33 15.65 -12.80
CA ALA A 75 21.16 16.26 -13.84
C ALA A 75 22.27 15.31 -14.35
N THR A 76 22.67 14.32 -13.53
CA THR A 76 23.68 13.32 -13.91
C THR A 76 23.06 12.02 -14.44
N SER A 77 21.75 11.83 -14.28
CA SER A 77 21.02 10.66 -14.81
C SER A 77 20.19 11.06 -16.05
N PRO A 78 20.45 10.48 -17.24
CA PRO A 78 19.67 10.76 -18.44
C PRO A 78 18.34 10.01 -18.44
N LEU A 79 17.60 10.01 -17.32
CA LEU A 79 16.20 9.62 -17.30
C LEU A 79 15.33 10.87 -17.32
N GLN A 80 14.65 11.00 -18.46
CA GLN A 80 13.65 12.00 -18.81
C GLN A 80 12.92 12.58 -17.60
N ALA A 81 12.84 13.91 -17.56
CA ALA A 81 11.94 14.69 -16.74
C ALA A 81 10.53 14.04 -16.73
N SER A 82 10.23 13.28 -15.68
CA SER A 82 8.97 12.57 -15.57
C SER A 82 8.11 13.32 -14.58
N ALA A 83 6.90 13.67 -15.03
CA ALA A 83 5.84 14.21 -14.19
C ALA A 83 5.71 13.37 -12.90
N ALA A 84 5.35 14.01 -11.78
CA ALA A 84 5.19 13.33 -10.50
C ALA A 84 4.36 12.05 -10.68
N VAL A 85 4.99 10.89 -10.45
CA VAL A 85 4.35 9.59 -10.60
C VAL A 85 3.31 9.46 -9.50
N ILE A 86 2.04 9.64 -9.86
CA ILE A 86 0.89 9.51 -8.96
C ILE A 86 0.80 8.05 -8.52
N ASP A 87 0.62 7.82 -7.22
CA ASP A 87 0.38 6.50 -6.67
C ASP A 87 -1.11 6.13 -6.84
N PRO A 88 -1.45 5.15 -7.71
CA PRO A 88 -2.84 4.78 -7.95
C PRO A 88 -3.47 4.05 -6.76
N PHE A 89 -2.68 3.65 -5.75
CA PHE A 89 -3.17 2.98 -4.53
C PHE A 89 -3.36 3.93 -3.36
N ALA A 90 -2.84 5.17 -3.41
CA ALA A 90 -2.76 6.05 -2.23
C ALA A 90 -4.12 6.52 -1.69
N ASN A 91 -5.12 6.70 -2.56
CA ASN A 91 -6.43 7.25 -2.19
C ASN A 91 -7.57 6.21 -2.28
N VAL A 92 -7.25 4.92 -2.37
CA VAL A 92 -8.26 3.87 -2.50
C VAL A 92 -8.70 3.43 -1.11
N SER A 93 -10.01 3.51 -0.83
CA SER A 93 -10.54 3.09 0.46
C SER A 93 -10.43 1.57 0.66
N PRO A 94 -10.43 1.09 1.92
CA PRO A 94 -10.40 -0.35 2.20
C PRO A 94 -11.57 -1.12 1.56
N GLN A 95 -12.76 -0.50 1.48
CA GLN A 95 -13.93 -1.11 0.85
C GLN A 95 -13.77 -1.25 -0.67
N GLU A 96 -13.16 -0.26 -1.32
CA GLU A 96 -12.83 -0.31 -2.75
C GLU A 96 -11.78 -1.38 -3.03
N LEU A 97 -10.75 -1.52 -2.18
CA LEU A 97 -9.76 -2.60 -2.31
C LEU A 97 -10.39 -3.99 -2.15
N VAL A 98 -11.32 -4.16 -1.20
CA VAL A 98 -12.07 -5.42 -1.05
C VAL A 98 -12.92 -5.71 -2.28
N SER A 99 -13.59 -4.70 -2.82
CA SER A 99 -14.43 -4.81 -4.02
C SER A 99 -13.60 -5.15 -5.25
N LEU A 100 -12.48 -4.46 -5.44
CA LEU A 100 -11.49 -4.69 -6.49
C LEU A 100 -10.96 -6.12 -6.44
N ARG A 101 -10.56 -6.58 -5.25
CA ARG A 101 -10.07 -7.93 -5.04
C ARG A 101 -11.11 -8.99 -5.42
N ARG A 102 -12.38 -8.77 -5.08
CA ARG A 102 -13.48 -9.67 -5.45
C ARG A 102 -13.76 -9.63 -6.96
N ALA A 103 -13.70 -8.45 -7.57
CA ALA A 103 -13.94 -8.28 -9.01
C ALA A 103 -12.86 -8.97 -9.86
N LEU A 104 -11.60 -8.89 -9.44
CA LEU A 104 -10.47 -9.58 -10.07
C LEU A 104 -10.37 -11.05 -9.63
N ASP A 105 -11.11 -11.44 -8.59
CA ASP A 105 -11.08 -12.77 -7.96
C ASP A 105 -9.65 -13.25 -7.69
N VAL A 106 -8.94 -12.43 -6.89
CA VAL A 106 -7.57 -12.64 -6.42
C VAL A 106 -7.49 -12.49 -4.89
N PRO A 107 -6.44 -12.97 -4.21
CA PRO A 107 -6.21 -12.69 -2.80
C PRO A 107 -5.58 -11.31 -2.58
N SER A 108 -5.63 -10.79 -1.35
CA SER A 108 -5.11 -9.45 -1.01
C SER A 108 -3.61 -9.30 -1.25
N GLY A 109 -2.85 -10.41 -1.11
CA GLY A 109 -1.41 -10.43 -1.39
C GLY A 109 -1.08 -10.06 -2.83
N VAL A 110 -1.97 -10.35 -3.79
CA VAL A 110 -1.76 -9.98 -5.19
C VAL A 110 -1.81 -8.47 -5.34
N ILE A 111 -2.85 -7.82 -4.80
CA ILE A 111 -2.99 -6.36 -4.80
C ILE A 111 -1.80 -5.70 -4.08
N GLN A 112 -1.32 -6.30 -2.98
CA GLN A 112 -0.14 -5.82 -2.28
C GLN A 112 1.15 -5.94 -3.09
N GLY A 113 1.30 -6.98 -3.92
CA GLY A 113 2.42 -7.09 -4.86
C GLY A 113 2.45 -5.94 -5.87
N PHE A 114 1.29 -5.46 -6.30
CA PHE A 114 1.17 -4.27 -7.15
C PHE A 114 1.39 -2.96 -6.37
N SER A 115 0.80 -2.79 -5.18
CA SER A 115 1.02 -1.54 -4.40
C SER A 115 2.50 -1.35 -3.99
N SER A 116 3.21 -2.46 -3.79
CA SER A 116 4.64 -2.51 -3.44
C SER A 116 5.58 -2.51 -4.65
N ARG A 117 5.08 -2.48 -5.90
CA ARG A 117 5.94 -2.52 -7.11
C ARG A 117 6.85 -3.74 -7.20
N LEU A 118 6.44 -4.83 -6.57
CA LEU A 118 7.19 -6.09 -6.56
C LEU A 118 7.04 -6.86 -7.89
N VAL A 119 5.96 -6.63 -8.63
CA VAL A 119 5.63 -7.36 -9.86
C VAL A 119 6.17 -6.65 -11.09
N ASP A 120 6.74 -7.41 -12.01
CA ASP A 120 7.00 -6.94 -13.36
C ASP A 120 5.67 -6.86 -14.14
N ILE A 121 5.19 -5.65 -14.38
CA ILE A 121 3.94 -5.40 -15.11
C ILE A 121 3.97 -5.93 -16.55
N ALA A 122 5.14 -6.11 -17.15
CA ALA A 122 5.26 -6.70 -18.49
C ALA A 122 4.86 -8.19 -18.52
N SER A 123 4.93 -8.88 -17.38
CA SER A 123 4.49 -10.27 -17.22
C SER A 123 2.98 -10.42 -16.97
N VAL A 124 2.24 -9.32 -16.84
CA VAL A 124 0.83 -9.31 -16.50
C VAL A 124 -0.03 -9.20 -17.77
N PRO A 125 -1.05 -10.06 -17.96
CA PRO A 125 -1.95 -9.95 -19.11
C PRO A 125 -2.68 -8.61 -19.18
N ALA A 126 -2.83 -8.09 -20.40
CA ALA A 126 -3.38 -6.74 -20.63
C ALA A 126 -4.77 -6.53 -20.03
N TRP A 127 -5.66 -7.53 -20.11
CA TRP A 127 -7.00 -7.46 -19.53
C TRP A 127 -6.97 -7.32 -18.00
N PHE A 128 -5.96 -7.91 -17.34
CA PHE A 128 -5.81 -7.82 -15.88
C PHE A 128 -5.30 -6.43 -15.51
N VAL A 129 -4.33 -5.90 -16.25
CA VAL A 129 -3.81 -4.53 -16.05
C VAL A 129 -4.93 -3.50 -16.25
N ASP A 130 -5.76 -3.69 -17.27
CA ASP A 130 -6.91 -2.82 -17.54
C ASP A 130 -7.99 -2.92 -16.44
N GLY A 131 -8.33 -4.13 -15.99
CA GLY A 131 -9.25 -4.33 -14.88
C GLY A 131 -8.74 -3.72 -13.56
N LEU A 132 -7.44 -3.84 -13.30
CA LEU A 132 -6.78 -3.24 -12.15
C LEU A 132 -6.80 -1.71 -12.23
N ALA A 133 -6.42 -1.13 -13.37
CA ALA A 133 -6.42 0.33 -13.57
C ALA A 133 -7.83 0.92 -13.40
N ARG A 134 -8.85 0.30 -14.03
CA ARG A 134 -10.26 0.72 -13.87
C ARG A 134 -10.72 0.65 -12.43
N GLY A 135 -10.35 -0.42 -11.72
CA GLY A 135 -10.69 -0.62 -10.33
C GLY A 135 -10.04 0.39 -9.37
N LEU A 136 -8.87 0.91 -9.74
CA LEU A 136 -8.16 1.97 -9.02
C LEU A 136 -8.57 3.38 -9.47
N GLY A 137 -9.50 3.51 -10.42
CA GLY A 137 -9.86 4.80 -11.01
C GLY A 137 -8.71 5.48 -11.75
N SER A 138 -7.73 4.69 -12.24
CA SER A 138 -6.50 5.16 -12.88
C SER A 138 -6.43 4.71 -14.35
N THR A 139 -5.48 5.26 -15.10
CA THR A 139 -5.19 4.83 -16.47
C THR A 139 -4.16 3.70 -16.47
N VAL A 140 -4.18 2.86 -17.52
CA VAL A 140 -3.16 1.82 -17.70
C VAL A 140 -1.75 2.43 -17.81
N ASP A 141 -1.62 3.59 -18.46
CA ASP A 141 -0.36 4.31 -18.57
C ASP A 141 0.17 4.79 -17.22
N ASP A 142 -0.69 5.34 -16.36
CA ASP A 142 -0.29 5.78 -15.02
C ASP A 142 0.10 4.62 -14.13
N LEU A 143 -0.64 3.50 -14.21
CA LEU A 143 -0.28 2.27 -13.52
C LEU A 143 1.08 1.73 -14.01
N ARG A 144 1.34 1.73 -15.32
CA ARG A 144 2.66 1.33 -15.87
C ARG A 144 3.79 2.24 -15.44
N ARG A 145 3.57 3.56 -15.43
CA ARG A 145 4.56 4.52 -14.91
C ARG A 145 4.84 4.30 -13.43
N PHE A 146 3.80 4.07 -12.64
CA PHE A 146 3.93 3.73 -11.22
C PHE A 146 4.74 2.44 -11.03
N MET A 147 4.47 1.43 -11.85
CA MET A 147 5.14 0.13 -11.80
C MET A 147 6.54 0.14 -12.38
N ALA A 148 6.92 1.13 -13.19
CA ALA A 148 8.28 1.24 -13.75
C ALA A 148 9.33 1.57 -12.66
N ALA A 149 8.91 2.25 -11.59
CA ALA A 149 9.77 2.55 -10.44
C ALA A 149 10.24 1.28 -9.70
N PRO A 150 11.33 1.35 -8.90
CA PRO A 150 11.84 0.21 -8.15
C PRO A 150 10.83 -0.28 -7.09
N PRO A 151 10.91 -1.57 -6.69
CA PRO A 151 10.09 -2.13 -5.61
C PRO A 151 10.18 -1.30 -4.34
N ARG A 152 9.02 -1.06 -3.71
CA ARG A 152 8.94 -0.50 -2.37
C ARG A 152 9.21 -1.64 -1.40
N LEU A 153 10.39 -1.61 -0.79
CA LEU A 153 10.69 -2.41 0.39
C LEU A 153 9.57 -2.22 1.41
N ALA A 154 8.91 -3.30 1.81
CA ALA A 154 8.15 -3.26 3.05
C ALA A 154 9.15 -3.01 4.19
N PRO A 155 8.99 -1.95 5.01
CA PRO A 155 9.85 -1.74 6.16
C PRO A 155 9.61 -2.90 7.14
N GLY A 156 10.49 -3.90 7.14
CA GLY A 156 10.41 -5.03 8.08
C GLY A 156 10.85 -6.41 7.56
N VAL A 157 11.11 -6.60 6.26
CA VAL A 157 11.59 -7.91 5.77
C VAL A 157 13.12 -7.94 5.83
N SER A 158 13.65 -8.15 7.04
CA SER A 158 15.05 -8.51 7.23
C SER A 158 15.22 -9.99 6.89
N TYR A 159 15.61 -10.28 5.65
CA TYR A 159 16.03 -11.63 5.28
C TYR A 159 17.42 -11.86 5.87
N LYS A 160 17.53 -12.81 6.79
CA LYS A 160 18.82 -13.33 7.27
C LYS A 160 19.53 -14.02 6.10
N ALA A 161 20.24 -13.25 5.29
CA ALA A 161 21.23 -13.76 4.35
C ALA A 161 22.45 -12.83 4.44
N ASP A 162 23.59 -13.45 4.74
CA ASP A 162 24.87 -12.81 5.09
C ASP A 162 25.64 -12.38 3.83
N ASP A 163 24.95 -11.74 2.88
CA ASP A 163 25.55 -11.21 1.65
C ASP A 163 25.25 -9.72 1.54
N ALA A 164 26.28 -8.95 1.19
CA ALA A 164 26.23 -7.48 1.14
C ALA A 164 25.02 -6.98 0.34
N PRO A 165 24.35 -5.89 0.75
CA PRO A 165 23.12 -5.43 0.10
C PRO A 165 23.47 -4.84 -1.27
N SER A 166 23.54 -5.70 -2.29
CA SER A 166 23.54 -5.27 -3.66
C SER A 166 22.16 -4.75 -4.01
N ALA A 167 22.20 -3.62 -4.69
CA ALA A 167 21.08 -2.84 -5.16
C ALA A 167 20.05 -3.67 -5.93
N GLU A 168 18.82 -3.16 -5.95
CA GLU A 168 17.73 -3.59 -6.84
C GLU A 168 17.17 -4.98 -6.51
N GLN A 169 16.18 -5.02 -5.62
CA GLN A 169 15.32 -6.20 -5.53
C GLN A 169 14.68 -6.44 -6.90
N GLU A 170 14.96 -7.61 -7.46
CA GLU A 170 14.46 -8.01 -8.76
C GLU A 170 12.94 -8.19 -8.68
N LYS A 171 12.22 -7.58 -9.64
CA LYS A 171 10.77 -7.76 -9.75
C LYS A 171 10.46 -9.21 -10.07
N ILE A 172 9.42 -9.75 -9.44
CA ILE A 172 8.95 -11.11 -9.72
C ILE A 172 7.92 -11.11 -10.85
N THR A 173 7.75 -12.25 -11.51
CA THR A 173 6.70 -12.38 -12.52
C THR A 173 5.32 -12.42 -11.86
N PHE A 174 4.29 -12.11 -12.65
CA PHE A 174 2.90 -12.23 -12.20
C PHE A 174 2.57 -13.67 -11.80
N GLU A 175 3.10 -14.66 -12.52
CA GLU A 175 2.93 -16.07 -12.16
C GLU A 175 3.53 -16.39 -10.79
N ASP A 176 4.77 -15.95 -10.52
CA ASP A 176 5.43 -16.16 -9.22
C ASP A 176 4.65 -15.49 -8.07
N LEU A 177 4.15 -14.27 -8.29
CA LEU A 177 3.29 -13.60 -7.31
C LEU A 177 2.04 -14.44 -7.00
N LEU A 178 1.37 -14.97 -8.03
CA LEU A 178 0.18 -15.80 -7.85
C LEU A 178 0.50 -17.10 -7.09
N GLN A 179 1.67 -17.70 -7.33
CA GLN A 179 2.14 -18.88 -6.59
C GLN A 179 2.40 -18.54 -5.11
N GLN A 180 3.11 -17.45 -4.83
CA GLN A 180 3.39 -16.98 -3.46
C GLN A 180 2.10 -16.67 -2.70
N CYS A 181 1.10 -16.12 -3.39
CA CYS A 181 -0.23 -15.85 -2.85
C CYS A 181 -1.12 -17.11 -2.73
N LYS A 182 -0.59 -18.30 -3.03
CA LYS A 182 -1.30 -19.59 -3.00
C LYS A 182 -2.59 -19.60 -3.83
N VAL A 183 -2.57 -18.92 -4.99
CA VAL A 183 -3.69 -18.96 -5.94
C VAL A 183 -3.75 -20.35 -6.57
N PRO A 184 -4.92 -21.02 -6.58
CA PRO A 184 -5.08 -22.35 -7.19
C PRO A 184 -4.64 -22.39 -8.65
N ASP A 185 -4.08 -23.52 -9.11
CA ASP A 185 -3.51 -23.64 -10.47
C ASP A 185 -4.52 -23.31 -11.58
N GLU A 186 -5.76 -23.81 -11.46
CA GLU A 186 -6.84 -23.53 -12.40
C GLU A 186 -7.12 -22.03 -12.51
N ARG A 187 -7.14 -21.34 -11.36
CA ARG A 187 -7.36 -19.89 -11.33
C ARG A 187 -6.15 -19.13 -11.87
N ARG A 188 -4.93 -19.59 -11.56
CA ARG A 188 -3.69 -19.00 -12.09
C ARG A 188 -3.65 -19.06 -13.60
N GLN A 189 -4.01 -20.20 -14.19
CA GLN A 189 -4.12 -20.35 -15.64
C GLN A 189 -5.15 -19.39 -16.25
N GLN A 190 -6.31 -19.24 -15.61
CA GLN A 190 -7.31 -18.25 -16.06
C GLN A 190 -6.80 -16.80 -15.97
N LEU A 191 -6.05 -16.49 -14.91
CA LEU A 191 -5.47 -15.17 -14.68
C LEU A 191 -4.33 -14.86 -15.68
N LEU A 192 -3.58 -15.88 -16.10
CA LEU A 192 -2.49 -15.77 -17.09
C LEU A 192 -2.98 -15.85 -18.54
N ALA A 193 -4.16 -16.41 -18.79
CA ALA A 193 -4.73 -16.51 -20.12
C ALA A 193 -4.95 -15.12 -20.72
N SER A 194 -4.54 -14.93 -21.97
CA SER A 194 -4.90 -13.74 -22.73
C SER A 194 -6.38 -13.82 -23.08
N ARG A 195 -7.17 -12.86 -22.61
CA ARG A 195 -8.56 -12.68 -23.01
C ARG A 195 -8.56 -11.59 -24.07
N GLU A 196 -8.90 -11.95 -25.30
CA GLU A 196 -9.09 -11.02 -26.43
C GLU A 196 -10.29 -10.10 -26.21
#